data_AF-A0A4S2B0X1-F1
#
_entry.id   AF-A0A4S2B0X1-F1
#
_cell.length_a   1.000
_cell.length_b   1.000
_cell.length_c   1.000
_cell.angle_alpha   90.00
_cell.angle_beta   90.00
_cell.angle_gamma   90.00
#
_symmetry.space_group_name_H-M   'P 1'
#
loop_
_entity.id
_entity.type
_entity.pdbx_description
1 polymer ?
#
loop_
_entity_poly.entity_id
_entity_poly.type
_entity_poly.pdbx_seq_one_letter_code
_entity_poly.pdbx_strand_id
1 'polypeptide(L)'
;MIRGEMAEILLDNILRLFSTEIFGKDKSAYYVGGEKKLISLIEAGKIESDKPVNVQNGKWHCNAAQVLLHCRCSRKKVKPKKRKR
;
A
#
# COMPACT_ATOMS: atom_id res chain seq x y z
N MET A 1 1.56 30.16 -4.60
CA MET A 1 1.34 28.70 -4.82
C MET A 1 2.18 27.79 -3.89
N ILE A 2 2.75 28.31 -2.79
CA ILE A 2 3.78 27.63 -1.96
C ILE A 2 3.29 26.31 -1.30
N ARG A 3 1.99 26.16 -1.03
CA ARG A 3 1.47 24.94 -0.38
C ARG A 3 1.56 23.66 -1.22
N GLY A 4 1.52 23.77 -2.56
CA GLY A 4 1.59 22.59 -3.44
C GLY A 4 2.99 21.98 -3.49
N GLU A 5 3.99 22.84 -3.70
CA GLU A 5 5.41 22.46 -3.79
C GLU A 5 5.92 21.80 -2.51
N MET A 6 5.55 22.33 -1.34
CA MET A 6 5.92 21.72 -0.05
C MET A 6 5.29 20.32 0.14
N ALA A 7 4.09 20.10 -0.37
CA ALA A 7 3.43 18.80 -0.28
C ALA A 7 4.08 17.76 -1.20
N GLU A 8 4.51 18.17 -2.39
CA GLU A 8 5.25 17.30 -3.33
C GLU A 8 6.62 16.89 -2.76
N ILE A 9 7.36 17.85 -2.20
CA ILE A 9 8.65 17.57 -1.55
C ILE A 9 8.49 16.60 -0.37
N LEU A 10 7.49 16.82 0.49
CA LEU A 10 7.21 15.92 1.60
C LEU A 10 6.84 14.51 1.12
N LEU A 11 6.01 14.42 0.07
CA LEU A 11 5.63 13.13 -0.51
C LEU A 11 6.84 12.40 -1.12
N ASP A 12 7.69 13.10 -1.87
CA ASP A 12 8.90 12.52 -2.47
C ASP A 12 9.85 11.99 -1.38
N ASN A 13 10.07 12.76 -0.31
CA ASN A 13 10.90 12.34 0.81
C ASN A 13 10.35 11.08 1.49
N ILE A 14 9.03 11.00 1.71
CA ILE A 14 8.39 9.82 2.31
C ILE A 14 8.54 8.61 1.37
N LEU A 15 8.25 8.77 0.08
CA LEU A 15 8.34 7.65 -0.87
C LEU A 15 9.78 7.18 -1.06
N ARG A 16 10.76 8.08 -1.09
CA ARG A 16 12.19 7.72 -1.12
C ARG A 16 12.59 6.91 0.11
N LEU A 17 12.21 7.35 1.30
CA LEU A 17 12.51 6.62 2.54
C LEU A 17 11.89 5.21 2.52
N PHE A 18 10.67 5.07 2.01
CA PHE A 18 9.99 3.77 1.92
C PHE A 18 10.39 2.94 0.70
N SER A 19 11.22 3.45 -0.20
CA SER A 19 11.60 2.72 -1.43
C SER A 19 12.45 1.47 -1.14
N THR A 20 13.15 1.46 0.00
CA THR A 20 13.95 0.33 0.48
C THR A 20 13.21 -0.54 1.49
N GLU A 21 12.01 -0.12 1.91
CA GLU A 21 11.20 -0.81 2.89
C GLU A 21 10.25 -1.82 2.24
N ILE A 22 9.86 -2.83 3.02
CA ILE A 22 9.00 -3.92 2.56
C ILE A 22 7.74 -4.05 3.41
N PHE A 23 6.62 -4.32 2.73
CA PHE A 23 5.38 -4.72 3.37
C PHE A 23 5.05 -6.18 3.08
N GLY A 24 4.54 -6.88 4.09
CA GLY A 24 3.96 -8.21 3.90
C GLY A 24 2.64 -8.14 3.13
N LYS A 25 2.30 -9.22 2.42
CA LYS A 25 1.07 -9.36 1.61
C LYS A 25 -0.19 -8.77 2.25
N ASP A 26 -0.48 -9.13 3.51
CA ASP A 26 -1.72 -8.71 4.17
C ASP A 26 -1.78 -7.20 4.42
N LYS A 27 -0.65 -6.60 4.82
CA LYS A 27 -0.54 -5.14 4.98
C LYS A 27 -0.69 -4.45 3.63
N SER A 28 -0.01 -4.95 2.60
CA SER A 28 -0.08 -4.42 1.24
C SER A 28 -1.51 -4.45 0.70
N ALA A 29 -2.19 -5.59 0.84
CA ALA A 29 -3.57 -5.78 0.43
C ALA A 29 -4.50 -4.81 1.17
N TYR A 30 -4.33 -4.66 2.48
CA TYR A 30 -5.09 -3.70 3.27
C TYR A 30 -4.92 -2.27 2.77
N TYR A 31 -3.69 -1.82 2.50
CA TYR A 31 -3.42 -0.45 2.05
C TYR A 31 -3.96 -0.14 0.67
N VAL A 32 -3.79 -1.03 -0.32
CA VAL A 32 -4.28 -0.77 -1.69
C VAL A 32 -5.79 -0.93 -1.84
N GLY A 33 -6.43 -1.58 -0.86
CA GLY A 33 -7.88 -1.75 -0.76
C GLY A 33 -8.41 -3.15 -1.11
N GLY A 34 -7.58 -4.17 -1.01
CA GLY A 34 -7.94 -5.58 -1.11
C GLY A 34 -6.90 -6.41 -1.87
N GLU A 35 -6.89 -7.72 -1.63
CA GLU A 35 -5.94 -8.66 -2.25
C GLU A 35 -6.05 -8.71 -3.77
N LYS A 36 -7.28 -8.75 -4.32
CA LYS A 36 -7.50 -8.73 -5.79
C LYS A 36 -6.84 -7.53 -6.47
N LYS A 37 -6.91 -6.36 -5.83
CA LYS A 37 -6.30 -5.14 -6.36
C LYS A 37 -4.78 -5.17 -6.22
N LEU A 38 -4.26 -5.71 -5.11
CA LEU A 38 -2.82 -5.91 -4.93
C LEU A 38 -2.25 -6.79 -6.05
N ILE A 39 -2.88 -7.94 -6.30
CA ILE A 39 -2.44 -8.88 -7.34
C ILE A 39 -2.45 -8.21 -8.71
N SER A 40 -3.53 -7.51 -9.07
CA SER A 40 -3.61 -6.78 -10.35
C SER A 40 -2.52 -5.71 -10.51
N LEU A 41 -2.12 -5.03 -9.42
CA LEU A 41 -1.03 -4.05 -9.45
C LEU A 41 0.34 -4.71 -9.62
N ILE A 42 0.55 -5.88 -9.01
CA ILE A 42 1.78 -6.67 -9.16
C ILE A 42 1.88 -7.21 -10.59
N GLU A 43 0.81 -7.81 -11.11
CA GLU A 43 0.75 -8.32 -12.50
C GLU A 43 0.97 -7.22 -13.54
N ALA A 44 0.50 -6.00 -13.25
CA ALA A 44 0.74 -4.83 -14.08
C ALA A 44 2.14 -4.22 -13.93
N GLY A 45 3.02 -4.79 -13.10
CA GLY A 45 4.37 -4.29 -12.84
C GLY A 45 4.44 -2.98 -12.07
N LYS A 46 3.35 -2.57 -11.41
CA LYS A 46 3.28 -1.31 -10.65
C LYS A 46 3.76 -1.47 -9.22
N ILE A 47 3.72 -2.70 -8.69
CA ILE A 47 4.26 -3.05 -7.38
C ILE A 47 5.19 -4.23 -7.58
N GLU A 48 6.47 -4.01 -7.32
CA GLU A 48 7.48 -5.05 -7.18
C GLU A 48 7.17 -5.88 -5.96
N SER A 49 7.20 -7.19 -6.15
CA SER A 49 6.96 -8.14 -5.07
C SER A 49 7.84 -9.36 -5.23
N ASP A 50 8.41 -9.81 -4.13
CA ASP A 50 9.11 -11.08 -4.05
C ASP A 50 8.22 -12.08 -3.32
N LYS A 51 7.69 -13.05 -4.08
CA LYS A 51 7.00 -14.21 -3.54
C LYS A 51 7.96 -15.39 -3.66
N PRO A 52 8.63 -15.80 -2.58
CA PRO A 52 9.54 -16.93 -2.66
C PRO A 52 8.74 -18.21 -2.94
N VAL A 53 8.98 -18.81 -4.11
CA VAL A 53 8.16 -19.88 -4.70
C VAL A 53 8.49 -21.27 -4.13
N ASN A 54 9.64 -21.42 -3.45
CA ASN A 54 10.20 -22.72 -3.07
C ASN A 54 10.37 -22.92 -1.55
N VAL A 55 9.68 -22.13 -0.73
CA VAL A 55 9.70 -22.24 0.74
C VAL A 55 8.28 -22.29 1.28
N GLN A 56 7.99 -23.31 2.11
CA GLN A 56 6.66 -23.51 2.70
C GLN A 56 6.16 -22.31 3.50
N ASN A 57 7.07 -21.54 4.11
CA ASN A 57 6.75 -20.34 4.90
C ASN A 57 7.32 -19.06 4.29
N GLY A 58 7.41 -19.04 2.96
CA GLY A 58 7.88 -17.89 2.21
C GLY A 58 7.07 -16.62 2.52
N LYS A 59 7.66 -15.66 3.23
CA LYS A 59 7.03 -14.36 3.44
C LYS A 59 7.02 -13.60 2.13
N TRP A 60 5.82 -13.25 1.65
CA TRP A 60 5.64 -12.45 0.46
C TRP A 60 5.86 -10.98 0.82
N HIS A 61 6.84 -10.36 0.15
CA HIS A 61 7.21 -8.97 0.33
C HIS A 61 6.78 -8.13 -0.87
N CYS A 62 6.30 -6.91 -0.62
CA CYS A 62 5.98 -5.91 -1.62
C CYS A 62 6.75 -4.64 -1.32
N ASN A 63 7.21 -3.91 -2.34
CA ASN A 63 7.85 -2.61 -2.15
C ASN A 63 6.89 -1.62 -1.46
N ALA A 64 7.31 -1.05 -0.33
CA ALA A 64 6.42 -0.26 0.49
C ALA A 64 6.05 1.09 -0.16
N ALA A 65 6.99 1.78 -0.82
CA ALA A 65 6.72 3.05 -1.50
C ALA A 65 5.67 2.90 -2.60
N GLN A 66 5.78 1.85 -3.42
CA GLN A 66 4.84 1.57 -4.51
C GLN A 66 3.44 1.21 -3.98
N VAL A 67 3.38 0.47 -2.87
CA VAL A 67 2.11 0.23 -2.16
C VAL A 67 1.49 1.54 -1.66
N LEU A 68 2.28 2.44 -1.07
CA LEU A 68 1.80 3.73 -0.59
C LEU A 68 1.31 4.63 -1.73
N LEU A 69 1.99 4.63 -2.87
CA LEU A 69 1.58 5.36 -4.08
C LEU A 69 0.18 4.92 -4.56
N HIS A 70 -0.15 3.63 -4.40
CA HIS A 70 -1.44 3.06 -4.76
C HIS A 70 -2.39 2.87 -3.57
N CYS A 71 -2.07 3.48 -2.41
CA CYS A 71 -2.89 3.33 -1.22
C CYS A 71 -4.28 3.92 -1.47
N ARG A 72 -5.30 3.25 -0.91
CA ARG A 72 -6.64 3.81 -0.86
C ARG A 72 -6.70 4.71 0.35
N CYS A 73 -6.87 6.03 0.13
CA CYS A 73 -7.26 6.96 1.19
C CYS A 73 -8.64 6.54 1.73
N SER A 74 -8.66 5.59 2.66
CA SER A 74 -9.82 5.23 3.43
C SER A 74 -9.99 6.30 4.49
N ARG A 75 -10.63 7.43 4.15
CA ARG A 75 -11.45 8.11 5.15
C ARG A 75 -12.34 7.01 5.73
N LYS A 76 -12.04 6.54 6.94
CA LYS A 76 -12.86 5.51 7.61
C LYS A 76 -14.28 6.01 7.48
N LYS A 77 -15.12 5.34 6.68
CA LYS A 77 -16.56 5.55 6.77
C LYS A 77 -16.88 5.14 8.20
N VAL A 78 -17.09 6.13 9.07
CA VAL A 78 -17.57 5.90 10.42
C VAL A 78 -18.86 5.10 10.22
N LYS A 79 -18.83 3.80 10.55
CA LYS A 79 -20.04 2.97 10.39
C LYS A 79 -21.11 3.62 11.26
N PRO A 80 -22.28 4.00 10.73
CA PRO A 80 -23.34 4.53 11.58
C PRO A 80 -23.63 3.49 12.66
N LYS A 81 -23.56 3.92 13.92
CA LYS A 81 -23.84 3.07 15.09
C LYS A 81 -25.25 2.50 14.88
N LYS A 82 -25.40 1.17 14.73
CA LYS A 82 -26.72 0.54 14.67
C LYS A 82 -27.47 0.96 15.93
N ARG A 83 -28.54 1.75 15.80
CA ARG A 83 -29.47 2.00 16.90
C ARG A 83 -30.04 0.64 17.31
N LYS A 84 -29.81 0.24 18.56
CA LYS A 84 -30.52 -0.90 19.15
C LYS A 84 -32.02 -0.54 19.10
N ARG A 85 -32.80 -1.41 18.46
CA ARG A 85 -34.26 -1.40 18.57
C ARG A 85 -34.65 -2.00 19.91
#